data_AF-A0A956TFX9-F1
#
_entry.id   AF-A0A956TFX9-F1
#
_cell.length_a   1.000
_cell.length_b   1.000
_cell.length_c   1.000
_cell.angle_alpha   90.00
_cell.angle_beta   90.00
_cell.angle_gamma   90.00
#
_symmetry.space_group_name_H-M   'P 1'
#
loop_
_entity.id
_entity.type
_entity.pdbx_description
1 polymer ?
#
loop_
_entity_poly.entity_id
_entity_poly.type
_entity_poly.pdbx_seq_one_letter_code
_entity_poly.pdbx_strand_id
1 'polypeptide(L)'
;MQPRDPQERHRAATSLELLFDLCFVVAIASGAGELHHALAHGQVLGPVISYLLVFFAIWWAWMNYTWFASAYDPDDTLHRLQVMVQMGGVLVLAAGVPQAFEQHNFRVVTAGYVIMRLALISQWLRAARCDQARRTTALRYAGGLFFVQLGWIALAFLPTTVWAYLFLVMAPLELLVPVW
;
A
#
# COMPACT_ATOMS: atom_id res chain seq x y z
N MET A 1 15.33 16.98 -2.79
CA MET A 1 15.14 15.64 -3.37
C MET A 1 15.60 15.73 -4.81
N GLN A 2 16.63 14.98 -5.19
CA GLN A 2 17.03 14.90 -6.60
C GLN A 2 16.15 13.86 -7.30
N PRO A 3 15.64 14.17 -8.50
CA PRO A 3 15.01 13.16 -9.35
C PRO A 3 16.02 12.12 -9.81
N ARG A 4 15.57 10.88 -9.95
CA ARG A 4 16.41 9.75 -10.32
C ARG A 4 16.73 9.75 -11.82
N ASP A 5 17.95 9.34 -12.20
CA ASP A 5 18.35 9.18 -13.62
C ASP A 5 17.87 7.80 -14.14
N PRO A 6 17.02 7.73 -15.18
CA PRO A 6 16.58 6.48 -15.78
C PRO A 6 17.69 5.68 -16.50
N GLN A 7 18.83 6.29 -16.79
CA GLN A 7 19.91 5.70 -17.61
C GLN A 7 21.02 5.01 -16.79
N GLU A 8 20.92 4.98 -15.46
CA GLU A 8 21.97 4.46 -14.58
C GLU A 8 22.15 2.93 -14.75
N ARG A 9 23.22 2.51 -15.44
CA ARG A 9 23.54 1.08 -15.68
C ARG A 9 24.25 0.50 -14.46
N HIS A 10 23.70 -0.57 -13.88
CA HIS A 10 24.25 -1.39 -12.77
C HIS A 10 24.06 -0.83 -11.34
N ARG A 11 22.82 -0.46 -10.98
CA ARG A 11 22.49 -0.20 -9.58
C ARG A 11 22.14 -1.48 -8.83
N ALA A 12 22.84 -1.73 -7.73
CA ALA A 12 22.49 -2.77 -6.76
C ALA A 12 21.37 -2.27 -5.82
N ALA A 13 20.44 -3.15 -5.46
CA ALA A 13 19.45 -2.86 -4.44
C ALA A 13 20.13 -2.66 -3.09
N THR A 14 19.69 -1.66 -2.33
CA THR A 14 20.19 -1.45 -0.97
C THR A 14 19.62 -2.51 -0.02
N SER A 15 20.31 -2.79 1.09
CA SER A 15 19.79 -3.74 2.10
C SER A 15 18.42 -3.31 2.67
N LEU A 16 18.13 -2.01 2.67
CA LEU A 16 16.86 -1.46 3.14
C LEU A 16 15.73 -1.67 2.12
N GLU A 17 16.00 -1.51 0.83
CA GLU A 17 15.07 -1.87 -0.25
C GLU A 17 14.76 -3.38 -0.21
N LEU A 18 15.77 -4.23 -0.03
CA LEU A 18 15.57 -5.68 0.09
C LEU A 18 14.74 -6.06 1.32
N LEU A 19 15.00 -5.44 2.48
CA LEU A 19 14.21 -5.66 3.69
C LEU A 19 12.76 -5.20 3.49
N PHE A 20 12.55 -4.10 2.77
CA PHE A 20 11.23 -3.58 2.47
C PHE A 20 10.45 -4.60 1.63
N ASP A 21 11.02 -5.06 0.53
CA ASP A 21 10.39 -6.04 -0.35
C ASP A 21 10.09 -7.35 0.40
N LEU A 22 10.99 -7.79 1.30
CA LEU A 22 10.76 -8.96 2.13
C LEU A 22 9.52 -8.83 3.01
N CYS A 23 9.25 -7.66 3.61
CA CYS A 23 8.04 -7.45 4.40
C CYS A 23 6.76 -7.65 3.59
N PHE A 24 6.73 -7.23 2.32
CA PHE A 24 5.60 -7.46 1.43
C PHE A 24 5.46 -8.93 1.04
N VAL A 25 6.58 -9.61 0.75
CA VAL A 25 6.57 -11.04 0.46
C VAL A 25 6.00 -11.83 1.65
N VAL A 26 6.39 -11.49 2.87
CA VAL A 26 5.85 -12.12 4.09
C VAL A 26 4.35 -11.86 4.23
N ALA A 27 3.89 -10.64 3.96
CA ALA A 27 2.45 -10.32 4.01
C ALA A 27 1.63 -11.12 2.98
N ILE A 28 2.13 -11.25 1.75
CA ILE A 28 1.50 -12.07 0.70
C ILE A 28 1.50 -13.55 1.10
N ALA A 29 2.63 -14.06 1.61
CA ALA A 29 2.76 -15.44 2.04
C ALA A 29 1.79 -15.78 3.20
N SER A 30 1.58 -14.85 4.14
CA SER A 30 0.60 -15.01 5.21
C SER A 30 -0.82 -15.18 4.66
N GLY A 31 -1.24 -14.36 3.69
CA GLY A 31 -2.55 -14.52 3.03
C GLY A 31 -2.66 -15.81 2.22
N ALA A 32 -1.58 -16.24 1.58
CA ALA A 32 -1.57 -17.50 0.84
C ALA A 32 -1.69 -18.71 1.79
N GLY A 33 -1.11 -18.63 2.99
CA GLY A 33 -1.27 -19.63 4.05
C GLY A 33 -2.73 -19.78 4.50
N GLU A 34 -3.42 -18.68 4.76
CA GLU A 34 -4.86 -18.67 5.10
C GLU A 34 -5.72 -19.26 3.98
N LEU A 35 -5.43 -18.88 2.73
CA LEU A 35 -6.11 -19.44 1.57
C LEU A 35 -5.92 -20.96 1.48
N HIS A 36 -4.69 -21.45 1.63
CA HIS A 36 -4.39 -22.87 1.60
C HIS A 36 -5.15 -23.63 2.70
N HIS A 37 -5.16 -23.10 3.92
CA HIS A 37 -5.88 -23.70 5.04
C HIS A 37 -7.38 -23.80 4.77
N ALA A 38 -8.00 -22.74 4.23
CA ALA A 38 -9.43 -22.73 3.94
C ALA A 38 -9.81 -23.68 2.78
N LEU A 39 -8.97 -23.75 1.73
CA LEU A 39 -9.14 -24.68 0.61
C LEU A 39 -9.05 -26.14 1.07
N ALA A 40 -8.16 -26.45 2.01
CA ALA A 40 -8.05 -27.80 2.59
C ALA A 40 -9.33 -28.26 3.31
N HIS A 41 -10.16 -27.32 3.76
CA HIS A 41 -11.45 -27.59 4.41
C HIS A 41 -12.64 -27.54 3.44
N GLY A 42 -12.40 -27.48 2.13
CA GLY A 42 -13.44 -27.50 1.10
C GLY A 42 -14.13 -26.16 0.84
N GLN A 43 -13.67 -25.07 1.47
CA GLN A 43 -14.14 -23.73 1.18
C GLN A 43 -13.34 -23.12 0.03
N VAL A 44 -14.01 -22.79 -1.08
CA VAL A 44 -13.32 -22.30 -2.29
C VAL A 44 -13.58 -20.82 -2.55
N LEU A 45 -14.84 -20.44 -2.77
CA LEU A 45 -15.13 -19.11 -3.32
C LEU A 45 -14.85 -17.96 -2.34
N GLY A 46 -15.30 -18.07 -1.08
CA GLY A 46 -15.13 -17.04 -0.06
C GLY A 46 -13.65 -16.73 0.23
N PRO A 47 -12.84 -17.74 0.60
CA PRO A 47 -11.42 -17.54 0.89
C PRO A 47 -10.62 -16.99 -0.31
N VAL A 48 -10.95 -17.42 -1.53
CA VAL A 48 -10.31 -16.88 -2.75
C VAL A 48 -10.61 -15.39 -2.91
N ILE A 49 -11.85 -14.96 -2.69
CA ILE A 49 -12.22 -13.54 -2.75
C ILE A 49 -11.48 -12.75 -1.66
N SER A 50 -11.48 -13.22 -0.41
CA SER A 50 -10.75 -12.57 0.69
C SER A 50 -9.25 -12.44 0.39
N TYR A 51 -8.64 -13.50 -0.15
CA TYR A 51 -7.24 -13.47 -0.58
C TYR A 51 -6.99 -12.41 -1.65
N LEU A 52 -7.82 -12.36 -2.70
CA LEU A 52 -7.67 -11.38 -3.77
C LEU A 52 -7.80 -9.93 -3.28
N LEU A 53 -8.72 -9.67 -2.35
CA LEU A 53 -8.91 -8.35 -1.74
C LEU A 53 -7.69 -7.92 -0.93
N VAL A 54 -7.18 -8.80 -0.08
CA VAL A 54 -5.96 -8.56 0.72
C VAL A 54 -4.74 -8.41 -0.17
N PHE A 55 -4.58 -9.30 -1.14
CA PHE A 55 -3.49 -9.27 -2.11
C PHE A 55 -3.49 -7.95 -2.88
N PHE A 56 -4.65 -7.49 -3.35
CA PHE A 56 -4.78 -6.20 -4.02
C PHE A 56 -4.32 -5.05 -3.12
N ALA A 57 -4.73 -5.03 -1.84
CA ALA A 57 -4.31 -3.98 -0.91
C ALA A 57 -2.78 -3.96 -0.71
N ILE A 58 -2.16 -5.13 -0.55
CA ILE A 58 -0.70 -5.26 -0.40
C ILE A 58 0.02 -4.84 -1.68
N TRP A 59 -0.37 -5.42 -2.82
CA TRP A 59 0.23 -5.16 -4.12
C TRP A 59 0.14 -3.69 -4.49
N TRP A 60 -1.02 -3.08 -4.27
CA TRP A 60 -1.23 -1.69 -4.63
C TRP A 60 -0.47 -0.72 -3.71
N ALA A 61 -0.36 -1.02 -2.42
CA ALA A 61 0.53 -0.28 -1.52
C ALA A 61 2.00 -0.34 -1.99
N TRP A 62 2.44 -1.52 -2.40
CA TRP A 62 3.79 -1.73 -2.94
C TRP A 62 4.01 -0.91 -4.23
N MET A 63 3.08 -1.00 -5.18
CA MET A 63 3.14 -0.24 -6.45
C MET A 63 3.31 1.27 -6.22
N ASN A 64 2.54 1.84 -5.28
CA ASN A 64 2.60 3.25 -4.95
C ASN A 64 3.97 3.69 -4.41
N TYR A 65 4.57 2.87 -3.55
CA TYR A 65 5.92 3.13 -3.08
C TYR A 65 6.96 2.96 -4.20
N THR A 66 6.88 1.89 -4.98
CA THR A 66 7.81 1.61 -6.09
C THR A 66 7.81 2.73 -7.12
N TRP A 67 6.65 3.31 -7.44
CA TRP A 67 6.57 4.50 -8.29
C TRP A 67 7.27 5.72 -7.68
N PHE A 68 7.08 5.96 -6.38
CA PHE A 68 7.80 7.05 -5.70
C PHE A 68 9.32 6.81 -5.71
N ALA A 69 9.78 5.61 -5.36
CA ALA A 69 11.20 5.23 -5.29
C ALA A 69 11.88 5.23 -6.68
N SER A 70 11.11 5.02 -7.74
CA SER A 70 11.56 5.14 -9.12
C SER A 70 11.70 6.59 -9.57
N ALA A 71 10.87 7.50 -9.07
CA ALA A 71 10.92 8.93 -9.40
C ALA A 71 11.96 9.70 -8.56
N TYR A 72 12.06 9.37 -7.27
CA TYR A 72 12.91 10.05 -6.30
C TYR A 72 13.66 9.04 -5.45
N ASP A 73 14.96 9.28 -5.28
CA ASP A 73 15.80 8.52 -4.36
C ASP A 73 16.51 9.47 -3.38
N PRO A 74 15.80 9.95 -2.35
CA PRO A 74 16.43 10.73 -1.30
C PRO A 74 17.13 9.76 -0.33
N ASP A 75 18.45 9.59 -0.45
CA ASP A 75 19.23 8.82 0.54
C ASP A 75 19.46 9.62 1.84
N ASP A 76 18.38 10.10 2.45
CA ASP A 76 18.41 10.87 3.69
C ASP A 76 17.69 10.17 4.85
N THR A 77 18.01 10.61 6.07
CA THR A 77 17.49 10.01 7.31
C THR A 77 15.97 9.99 7.38
N LEU A 78 15.31 11.02 6.84
CA LEU A 78 13.85 11.12 6.87
C LEU A 78 13.21 10.10 5.92
N HIS A 79 13.78 9.89 4.74
CA HIS A 79 13.33 8.85 3.82
C HIS A 79 13.46 7.45 4.46
N ARG A 80 14.60 7.14 5.09
CA ARG A 80 14.79 5.86 5.79
C ARG A 80 13.77 5.64 6.90
N LEU A 81 13.47 6.68 7.70
CA LEU A 81 12.43 6.62 8.72
C LEU A 81 11.04 6.38 8.10
N GLN A 82 10.72 7.02 6.99
CA GLN A 82 9.45 6.82 6.28
C GLN A 82 9.33 5.39 5.75
N VAL A 83 10.41 4.80 5.21
CA VAL A 83 10.42 3.40 4.78
C VAL A 83 10.20 2.46 5.96
N MET A 84 10.84 2.73 7.12
CA MET A 84 10.58 1.97 8.35
C MET A 84 9.11 2.05 8.81
N VAL A 85 8.48 3.23 8.68
CA VAL A 85 7.04 3.39 8.97
C VAL A 85 6.19 2.57 7.99
N GLN A 86 6.55 2.52 6.71
CA GLN A 86 5.85 1.68 5.73
C GLN A 86 6.03 0.18 6.01
N MET A 87 7.22 -0.25 6.40
CA MET A 87 7.47 -1.62 6.88
C MET A 87 6.56 -1.96 8.07
N GLY A 88 6.46 -1.06 9.05
CA GLY A 88 5.53 -1.21 10.17
C GLY A 88 4.08 -1.33 9.71
N GLY A 89 3.66 -0.49 8.76
CA GLY A 89 2.31 -0.52 8.20
C GLY A 89 1.97 -1.83 7.48
N VAL A 90 2.88 -2.39 6.67
CA VAL A 90 2.65 -3.68 5.99
C VAL A 90 2.62 -4.85 6.97
N LEU A 91 3.41 -4.79 8.05
CA LEU A 91 3.35 -5.81 9.12
C LEU A 91 2.03 -5.75 9.90
N VAL A 92 1.52 -4.55 10.18
CA VAL A 92 0.17 -4.38 10.78
C VAL A 92 -0.90 -4.92 9.83
N LEU A 93 -0.78 -4.63 8.53
CA LEU A 93 -1.69 -5.16 7.52
C LEU A 93 -1.66 -6.69 7.52
N ALA A 94 -0.47 -7.30 7.50
CA ALA A 94 -0.28 -8.75 7.56
C ALA A 94 -0.90 -9.36 8.82
N ALA A 95 -0.74 -8.72 9.98
CA ALA A 95 -1.38 -9.17 11.23
C ALA A 95 -2.92 -9.12 11.19
N GLY A 96 -3.50 -8.29 10.31
CA GLY A 96 -4.94 -8.22 10.07
C GLY A 96 -5.49 -9.29 9.13
N VAL A 97 -4.63 -10.05 8.44
CA VAL A 97 -5.04 -11.02 7.41
C VAL A 97 -5.93 -12.14 7.99
N PRO A 98 -5.60 -12.81 9.11
CA PRO A 98 -6.46 -13.86 9.66
C PRO A 98 -7.87 -13.34 10.00
N GLN A 99 -7.97 -12.15 10.61
CA GLN A 99 -9.27 -11.52 10.93
C GLN A 99 -10.08 -11.17 9.68
N ALA A 100 -9.42 -10.81 8.58
CA ALA A 100 -10.08 -10.54 7.31
C ALA A 100 -10.68 -11.82 6.69
N PHE A 101 -10.04 -12.98 6.88
CA PHE A 101 -10.53 -14.27 6.39
C PHE A 101 -11.65 -14.84 7.25
N GLU A 102 -11.47 -14.88 8.57
CA GLU A 102 -12.43 -15.52 9.49
C GLU A 102 -13.66 -14.65 9.74
N GLN A 103 -13.45 -13.35 9.99
CA GLN A 103 -14.47 -12.45 10.52
C GLN A 103 -14.92 -11.41 9.50
N HIS A 104 -14.35 -11.42 8.29
CA HIS A 104 -14.56 -10.38 7.26
C HIS A 104 -14.29 -8.97 7.83
N ASN A 105 -13.38 -8.88 8.81
CA ASN A 105 -13.05 -7.65 9.50
C ASN A 105 -11.76 -7.07 8.92
N PHE A 106 -11.91 -6.11 8.02
CA PHE A 106 -10.79 -5.48 7.32
C PHE A 106 -10.20 -4.28 8.07
N ARG A 107 -10.62 -3.98 9.31
CA ARG A 107 -10.18 -2.76 10.02
C ARG A 107 -8.68 -2.71 10.25
N VAL A 108 -8.08 -3.83 10.65
CA VAL A 108 -6.62 -3.91 10.90
C VAL A 108 -5.85 -3.81 9.58
N VAL A 109 -6.34 -4.47 8.53
CA VAL A 109 -5.81 -4.35 7.15
C VAL A 109 -5.84 -2.88 6.70
N THR A 110 -6.97 -2.19 6.86
CA THR A 110 -7.11 -0.77 6.53
C THR A 110 -6.20 0.10 7.39
N ALA A 111 -6.05 -0.18 8.69
CA ALA A 111 -5.17 0.58 9.57
C ALA A 111 -3.70 0.49 9.12
N GLY A 112 -3.20 -0.71 8.83
CA GLY A 112 -1.86 -0.91 8.28
C GLY A 112 -1.68 -0.15 6.96
N TYR A 113 -2.67 -0.25 6.08
CA TYR A 113 -2.70 0.46 4.81
C TYR A 113 -2.67 2.00 4.96
N VAL A 114 -3.41 2.56 5.92
CA VAL A 114 -3.39 4.00 6.26
C VAL A 114 -2.01 4.44 6.72
N ILE A 115 -1.35 3.66 7.59
CA ILE A 115 -0.01 3.98 8.10
C ILE A 115 0.99 4.14 6.95
N MET A 116 0.96 3.19 6.00
CA MET A 116 1.82 3.22 4.82
C MET A 116 1.55 4.46 3.95
N ARG A 117 0.27 4.78 3.73
CA ARG A 117 -0.14 5.94 2.95
C ARG A 117 0.24 7.26 3.58
N LEU A 118 0.14 7.41 4.89
CA LEU A 118 0.55 8.64 5.58
C LEU A 118 2.05 8.91 5.36
N ALA A 119 2.88 7.85 5.41
CA ALA A 119 4.29 7.96 5.08
C ALA A 119 4.48 8.40 3.61
N LEU A 120 3.77 7.81 2.66
CA LEU A 120 3.87 8.16 1.25
C LEU A 120 3.36 9.58 0.92
N ILE A 121 2.24 10.01 1.51
CA ILE A 121 1.72 11.38 1.35
C ILE A 121 2.75 12.38 1.87
N SER A 122 3.37 12.08 3.02
CA SER A 122 4.44 12.94 3.56
C SER A 122 5.65 13.03 2.63
N GLN A 123 5.97 11.94 1.91
CA GLN A 123 7.02 11.90 0.88
C GLN A 123 6.67 12.79 -0.32
N TRP A 124 5.45 12.69 -0.85
CA TRP A 124 4.98 13.54 -1.95
C TRP A 124 4.91 15.02 -1.58
N LEU A 125 4.43 15.37 -0.38
CA LEU A 125 4.42 16.75 0.11
C LEU A 125 5.83 17.32 0.24
N ARG A 126 6.80 16.48 0.65
CA ARG A 126 8.20 16.87 0.73
C ARG A 126 8.81 17.04 -0.67
N ALA A 127 8.52 16.15 -1.60
CA ALA A 127 8.92 16.30 -3.00
C ALA A 127 8.39 17.62 -3.59
N ALA A 128 7.13 17.96 -3.32
CA ALA A 128 6.52 19.22 -3.75
C ALA A 128 7.21 20.48 -3.20
N ARG A 129 7.83 20.40 -2.01
CA ARG A 129 8.61 21.51 -1.42
C ARG A 129 10.02 21.62 -1.99
N CYS A 130 10.64 20.49 -2.34
CA CYS A 130 12.03 20.46 -2.79
C CYS A 130 12.20 20.55 -4.31
N ASP A 131 11.21 20.14 -5.10
CA ASP A 131 11.23 20.15 -6.57
C ASP A 131 10.10 21.05 -7.08
N GLN A 132 10.41 22.35 -7.21
CA GLN A 132 9.44 23.36 -7.61
C GLN A 132 8.91 23.13 -9.05
N ALA A 133 9.68 22.47 -9.92
CA ALA A 133 9.30 22.20 -11.31
C ALA A 133 8.21 21.11 -11.41
N ARG A 134 8.25 20.10 -10.54
CA ARG A 134 7.23 19.02 -10.46
C ARG A 134 6.24 19.17 -9.31
N ARG A 135 6.23 20.33 -8.66
CA ARG A 135 5.39 20.61 -7.49
C ARG A 135 3.89 20.35 -7.73
N THR A 136 3.36 20.74 -8.88
CA THR A 136 1.94 20.56 -9.20
C THR A 136 1.57 19.08 -9.25
N THR A 137 2.38 18.24 -9.90
CA THR A 137 2.18 16.79 -9.96
C THR A 137 2.29 16.17 -8.58
N ALA A 138 3.32 16.52 -7.81
CA ALA A 138 3.51 15.99 -6.46
C ALA A 138 2.33 16.33 -5.51
N LEU A 139 1.77 17.55 -5.62
CA LEU A 139 0.59 17.95 -4.84
C LEU A 139 -0.69 17.24 -5.31
N ARG A 140 -0.84 16.95 -6.61
CA ARG A 140 -1.97 16.15 -7.12
C ARG A 140 -1.93 14.73 -6.59
N TYR A 141 -0.77 14.08 -6.62
CA TYR A 141 -0.59 12.75 -6.02
C TYR A 141 -0.90 12.77 -4.52
N ALA A 142 -0.35 13.72 -3.76
CA ALA A 142 -0.63 13.86 -2.33
C ALA A 142 -2.12 14.07 -2.05
N GLY A 143 -2.78 14.96 -2.80
CA GLY A 143 -4.21 15.25 -2.67
C GLY A 143 -5.09 14.05 -3.03
N GLY A 144 -4.85 13.43 -4.18
CA GLY A 144 -5.60 12.25 -4.63
C GLY A 144 -5.47 11.08 -3.66
N LEU A 145 -4.24 10.78 -3.21
CA LEU A 145 -4.00 9.76 -2.19
C LEU A 145 -4.71 10.11 -0.87
N PHE A 146 -4.73 11.37 -0.45
CA PHE A 146 -5.42 11.81 0.76
C PHE A 146 -6.93 11.63 0.67
N PHE A 147 -7.58 12.08 -0.41
CA PHE A 147 -9.04 11.94 -0.56
C PHE A 147 -9.47 10.49 -0.65
N VAL A 148 -8.76 9.67 -1.44
CA VAL A 148 -9.05 8.23 -1.51
C VAL A 148 -8.82 7.56 -0.15
N GLN A 149 -7.82 8.01 0.62
CA GLN A 149 -7.55 7.48 1.96
C GLN A 149 -8.72 7.73 2.92
N LEU A 150 -9.34 8.91 2.85
CA LEU A 150 -10.53 9.21 3.63
C LEU A 150 -11.69 8.28 3.27
N GLY A 151 -11.86 7.97 1.99
CA GLY A 151 -12.85 6.98 1.53
C GLY A 151 -12.61 5.59 2.12
N TRP A 152 -11.36 5.12 2.15
CA TRP A 152 -11.01 3.84 2.78
C TRP A 152 -11.25 3.83 4.29
N ILE A 153 -10.95 4.93 4.98
CA ILE A 153 -11.21 5.06 6.42
C ILE A 153 -12.71 5.02 6.67
N ALA A 154 -13.51 5.78 5.93
CA ALA A 154 -14.97 5.76 6.05
C ALA A 154 -15.53 4.35 5.81
N LEU A 155 -14.99 3.64 4.81
CA LEU A 155 -15.38 2.28 4.48
C LEU A 155 -15.11 1.29 5.62
N ALA A 156 -14.04 1.46 6.40
CA ALA A 156 -13.71 0.58 7.53
C ALA A 156 -14.73 0.62 8.69
N PHE A 157 -15.57 1.67 8.74
CA PHE A 157 -16.65 1.80 9.73
C PHE A 157 -18.01 1.33 9.22
N LEU A 158 -18.13 1.01 7.93
CA LEU A 158 -19.38 0.55 7.33
C LEU A 158 -19.62 -0.95 7.55
N PRO A 159 -20.88 -1.41 7.50
CA PRO A 159 -21.22 -2.83 7.58
C PRO A 159 -20.58 -3.65 6.45
N THR A 160 -20.18 -4.88 6.74
CA THR A 160 -19.53 -5.80 5.79
C THR A 160 -20.37 -6.06 4.54
N THR A 161 -21.70 -5.97 4.63
CA THR A 161 -22.64 -6.17 3.52
C THR A 161 -22.44 -5.17 2.38
N VAL A 162 -22.14 -3.90 2.70
CA VAL A 162 -21.88 -2.86 1.69
C VAL A 162 -20.39 -2.72 1.38
N TRP A 163 -19.52 -3.29 2.23
CA TRP A 163 -18.08 -3.13 2.14
C TRP A 163 -17.52 -3.63 0.81
N ALA A 164 -17.91 -4.82 0.37
CA ALA A 164 -17.42 -5.41 -0.88
C ALA A 164 -17.81 -4.60 -2.12
N TYR A 165 -19.04 -4.07 -2.16
CA TYR A 165 -19.50 -3.24 -3.28
C TYR A 165 -18.76 -1.90 -3.34
N LEU A 166 -18.56 -1.28 -2.17
CA LEU A 166 -17.81 -0.02 -2.09
C LEU A 166 -16.32 -0.23 -2.36
N PHE A 167 -15.75 -1.38 -1.99
CA PHE A 167 -14.39 -1.76 -2.39
C PHE A 167 -14.25 -1.77 -3.92
N LEU A 168 -15.21 -2.35 -4.64
CA LEU A 168 -15.22 -2.39 -6.10
C LEU A 168 -15.31 -1.00 -6.76
N VAL A 169 -15.79 0.02 -6.05
CA VAL A 169 -15.81 1.42 -6.51
C VAL A 169 -14.52 2.15 -6.10
N MET A 170 -14.07 1.93 -4.87
CA MET A 170 -12.88 2.57 -4.30
C MET A 170 -11.60 2.12 -4.98
N ALA A 171 -11.46 0.83 -5.33
CA ALA A 171 -10.28 0.31 -6.01
C ALA A 171 -10.04 0.98 -7.37
N PRO A 172 -11.03 1.10 -8.29
CA PRO A 172 -10.87 1.88 -9.52
C PRO A 172 -10.57 3.36 -9.30
N LEU A 173 -11.26 4.02 -8.35
CA LEU A 173 -10.98 5.43 -8.02
C LEU A 173 -9.52 5.61 -7.60
N GLU A 174 -8.99 4.62 -6.90
CA GLU A 174 -7.61 4.62 -6.49
C GLU A 174 -6.64 4.37 -7.65
N LEU A 175 -6.93 3.41 -8.52
CA LEU A 175 -6.13 3.14 -9.73
C LEU A 175 -6.06 4.37 -10.67
N LEU A 176 -7.02 5.29 -10.56
CA LEU A 176 -7.08 6.51 -11.36
C LEU A 176 -6.27 7.67 -10.76
N VAL A 177 -5.85 7.62 -9.50
CA VAL A 177 -5.03 8.69 -8.88
C VAL A 177 -3.75 9.00 -9.67
N PRO A 178 -2.99 8.01 -10.18
CA PRO A 178 -1.75 8.27 -10.92
C PRO A 178 -1.94 8.85 -12.33
N VAL A 179 -3.16 8.85 -12.86
CA VAL A 179 -3.47 9.22 -14.26
C VAL A 179 -3.41 10.74 -14.50
N TRP A 180 -3.45 11.57 -13.44
CA TRP A 180 -3.68 13.02 -13.51
C TRP A 180 -2.57 13.91 -12.92
#